data_AF-A0A3S4ISM0-F1
#
_entry.id   AF-A0A3S4ISM0-F1
#
_cell.length_a   1.000
_cell.length_b   1.000
_cell.length_c   1.000
_cell.angle_alpha   90.00
_cell.angle_beta   90.00
_cell.angle_gamma   90.00
#
_symmetry.space_group_name_H-M   'P 1'
#
loop_
_entity.id
_entity.type
_entity.pdbx_description
1 polymer ?
#
loop_
_entity_poly.entity_id
_entity_poly.type
_entity_poly.pdbx_seq_one_letter_code
_entity_poly.pdbx_strand_id
1 'polypeptide(L)'
;MYGNVRNDNLIDNLPQGCCVEVACLVDANGIQPTKVGALPAHLAALMQTNINVQTLLTQAILTENRDYVYYATMMDPHTAAVLGIEEIYALVDDLIASHGDWLPAWLHR
;
A
#
# COMPACT_ATOMS: atom_id res chain seq x y z
N MET A 1 -2.93 6.46 -22.38
CA MET A 1 -2.80 5.18 -21.65
C MET A 1 -2.84 5.46 -20.16
N TYR A 2 -3.04 4.47 -19.29
CA TYR A 2 -2.95 4.64 -17.84
C TYR A 2 -1.61 4.11 -17.33
N GLY A 3 -1.06 4.75 -16.31
CA GLY A 3 0.23 4.37 -15.72
C GLY A 3 0.25 4.56 -14.22
N ASN A 4 0.95 3.65 -13.55
CA ASN A 4 1.24 3.71 -12.12
C ASN A 4 2.48 4.57 -11.90
N VAL A 5 2.31 5.70 -11.22
CA VAL A 5 3.35 6.71 -11.01
C VAL A 5 3.32 7.24 -9.59
N ARG A 6 4.41 7.88 -9.16
CA ARG A 6 4.45 8.56 -7.87
C ARG A 6 3.50 9.75 -7.88
N ASN A 7 2.69 9.89 -6.85
CA ASN A 7 1.81 11.04 -6.66
C ASN A 7 2.64 12.26 -6.28
N ASP A 8 3.08 13.00 -7.30
CA ASP A 8 3.77 14.28 -7.18
C ASP A 8 2.83 15.41 -7.60
N ASN A 9 1.87 15.75 -6.71
CA ASN A 9 0.80 16.72 -6.92
C ASN A 9 -0.18 16.39 -8.05
N LEU A 10 -0.34 15.10 -8.38
CA LEU A 10 -1.26 14.61 -9.41
C LEU A 10 -2.69 14.50 -8.87
N ILE A 11 -2.84 13.95 -7.65
CA ILE A 11 -4.10 13.86 -6.91
C ILE A 11 -3.93 14.62 -5.59
N ASP A 12 -4.65 15.73 -5.45
CA ASP A 12 -4.37 16.74 -4.43
C ASP A 12 -4.68 16.26 -3.00
N ASN A 13 -5.70 15.41 -2.84
CA ASN A 13 -6.19 14.91 -1.55
C ASN A 13 -5.85 13.43 -1.31
N LEU A 14 -4.80 12.92 -1.95
CA LEU A 14 -4.12 11.68 -1.57
C LEU A 14 -2.70 12.00 -1.08
N PRO A 15 -2.08 11.13 -0.25
CA PRO A 15 -0.73 11.34 0.25
C PRO A 15 0.27 11.56 -0.89
N GLN A 16 1.20 12.49 -0.70
CA GLN A 16 2.31 12.67 -1.64
C GLN A 16 3.26 11.48 -1.56
N GLY A 17 3.80 11.08 -2.71
CA GLY A 17 4.70 9.93 -2.79
C GLY A 17 4.02 8.56 -2.88
N CYS A 18 2.72 8.43 -2.66
CA CYS A 18 2.02 7.16 -2.89
C CYS A 18 1.96 6.83 -4.38
N CYS A 19 1.77 5.55 -4.72
CA CYS A 19 1.54 5.16 -6.11
C CYS A 19 0.10 5.47 -6.50
N VAL A 20 -0.09 6.16 -7.62
CA VAL A 20 -1.41 6.44 -8.21
C VAL A 20 -1.43 5.98 -9.65
N GLU A 21 -2.57 5.46 -10.07
CA GLU A 21 -2.83 5.15 -11.48
C GLU A 21 -3.58 6.31 -12.12
N VAL A 22 -2.95 6.98 -13.09
CA VAL A 22 -3.54 8.14 -13.78
C VAL A 22 -3.34 8.03 -15.29
N ALA A 23 -4.10 8.83 -16.03
CA ALA A 23 -3.89 8.97 -17.47
C ALA A 23 -2.50 9.59 -17.72
N CYS A 24 -1.78 9.01 -18.67
CA CYS A 24 -0.47 9.46 -19.11
C CYS A 24 -0.45 9.65 -20.63
N LEU A 25 0.18 10.75 -21.05
CA LEU A 25 0.69 10.92 -22.40
C LEU A 25 2.03 10.18 -22.49
N VAL A 26 2.21 9.39 -23.55
CA VAL A 26 3.46 8.69 -23.82
C VAL A 26 3.91 9.00 -25.24
N ASP A 27 5.08 9.60 -25.34
CA ASP A 27 5.72 9.99 -26.60
C ASP A 27 7.24 9.78 -26.51
N ALA A 28 7.99 10.32 -27.47
CA ALA A 28 9.46 10.20 -27.50
C ALA A 28 10.17 10.85 -26.29
N ASN A 29 9.49 11.69 -25.51
CA ASN A 29 10.01 12.30 -24.28
C ASN A 29 9.71 11.48 -23.02
N GLY A 30 9.06 10.32 -23.15
CA GLY A 30 8.76 9.40 -22.06
C GLY A 30 7.31 9.50 -21.55
N ILE A 31 7.12 9.19 -20.27
CA ILE A 31 5.80 9.12 -19.62
C ILE A 31 5.50 10.46 -18.94
N GLN A 32 4.38 11.07 -19.31
CA GLN A 32 3.92 12.35 -18.81
C GLN A 32 2.56 12.18 -18.14
N PRO A 33 2.49 12.06 -16.80
CA PRO A 33 1.23 11.91 -16.08
C PRO A 33 0.39 13.17 -16.11
N THR A 34 -0.93 13.00 -16.23
CA THR A 34 -1.89 14.10 -16.24
C THR A 34 -2.40 14.36 -14.82
N LYS A 35 -2.41 15.63 -14.41
CA LYS A 35 -3.00 16.05 -13.13
C LYS A 35 -4.51 15.79 -13.12
N VAL A 36 -4.99 15.16 -12.05
CA VAL A 36 -6.42 14.87 -11.82
C VAL A 36 -7.05 15.94 -10.92
N GLY A 37 -6.29 16.46 -9.94
CA GLY A 37 -6.79 17.38 -8.93
C GLY A 37 -7.38 16.65 -7.72
N ALA A 38 -8.29 17.29 -6.98
CA ALA A 38 -8.93 16.67 -5.83
C ALA A 38 -10.05 15.68 -6.24
N LEU A 39 -10.02 14.49 -5.66
CA LEU A 39 -11.09 13.51 -5.79
C LEU A 39 -12.27 13.85 -4.88
N PRO A 40 -13.49 13.37 -5.18
CA PRO A 40 -14.57 13.37 -4.20
C PRO A 40 -14.14 12.75 -2.87
N ALA A 41 -14.46 13.41 -1.75
CA ALA A 41 -13.90 13.08 -0.44
C ALA A 41 -14.11 11.62 0.00
N HIS A 42 -15.27 11.04 -0.32
CA HIS A 42 -15.57 9.64 0.02
C HIS A 42 -14.71 8.64 -0.79
N LEU A 43 -14.34 8.97 -2.03
CA LEU A 43 -13.44 8.15 -2.83
C LEU A 43 -12.00 8.26 -2.33
N ALA A 44 -11.55 9.47 -2.00
CA ALA A 44 -10.24 9.68 -1.39
C ALA A 44 -10.12 8.93 -0.06
N ALA A 45 -11.17 8.95 0.78
CA ALA A 45 -11.21 8.20 2.03
C ALA A 45 -11.12 6.68 1.81
N LEU A 46 -11.81 6.14 0.80
CA LEU A 46 -11.72 4.72 0.45
C LEU A 46 -10.33 4.33 -0.08
N MET A 47 -9.71 5.19 -0.89
CA MET A 47 -8.34 4.94 -1.37
C MET A 47 -7.34 5.02 -0.22
N GLN A 48 -7.54 5.93 0.74
CA GLN A 48 -6.68 6.09 1.91
C GLN A 48 -6.58 4.81 2.73
N THR A 49 -7.66 4.04 2.89
CA THR A 49 -7.61 2.78 3.65
C THR A 49 -6.65 1.77 3.01
N ASN A 50 -6.59 1.73 1.68
CA ASN A 50 -5.67 0.85 0.94
C ASN A 50 -4.23 1.40 0.93
N ILE A 51 -4.06 2.72 0.78
CA ILE A 51 -2.75 3.38 0.82
C ILE A 51 -2.08 3.18 2.18
N ASN A 52 -2.85 3.17 3.28
CA ASN A 52 -2.33 2.96 4.62
C ASN A 52 -1.64 1.59 4.76
N VAL A 53 -2.24 0.53 4.21
CA VAL A 53 -1.66 -0.83 4.19
C VAL A 53 -0.31 -0.83 3.46
N GLN A 54 -0.27 -0.25 2.26
CA GLN A 54 0.95 -0.17 1.45
C GLN A 54 2.05 0.66 2.13
N THR A 55 1.66 1.75 2.80
CA THR A 55 2.58 2.63 3.53
C THR A 55 3.24 1.89 4.68
N LEU A 56 2.46 1.17 5.49
CA LEU A 56 2.98 0.37 6.61
C LEU A 56 3.86 -0.76 6.11
N LEU A 57 3.47 -1.47 5.04
CA LEU A 57 4.33 -2.51 4.45
C LEU A 57 5.65 -1.93 3.92
N THR A 58 5.62 -0.74 3.33
CA THR A 58 6.84 -0.04 2.91
C THR A 58 7.72 0.28 4.11
N GLN A 59 7.15 0.72 5.24
CA GLN A 59 7.91 0.92 6.48
C GLN A 59 8.51 -0.39 6.99
N ALA A 60 7.76 -1.50 6.97
CA ALA A 60 8.27 -2.81 7.36
C ALA A 60 9.52 -3.19 6.58
N ILE A 61 9.50 -3.00 5.26
CA ILE A 61 10.63 -3.32 4.37
C ILE A 61 11.82 -2.40 4.62
N LEU A 62 11.59 -1.08 4.72
CA LEU A 62 12.66 -0.10 4.89
C LEU A 62 13.36 -0.20 6.25
N THR A 63 12.63 -0.65 7.28
CA THR A 63 13.13 -0.75 8.65
C THR A 63 13.45 -2.18 9.08
N GLU A 64 13.18 -3.15 8.21
CA GLU A 64 13.24 -4.60 8.52
C GLU A 64 12.49 -4.95 9.81
N ASN A 65 11.40 -4.25 10.10
CA ASN A 65 10.61 -4.43 11.31
C ASN A 65 9.29 -5.16 10.99
N ARG A 66 9.21 -6.40 11.49
CA ARG A 66 8.07 -7.30 11.33
C ARG A 66 6.77 -6.75 11.94
N ASP A 67 6.86 -5.91 12.97
CA ASP A 67 5.68 -5.31 13.62
C ASP A 67 4.79 -4.56 12.62
N TYR A 68 5.42 -3.85 11.67
CA TYR A 68 4.70 -3.12 10.63
C TYR A 68 3.94 -4.02 9.65
N VAL A 69 4.31 -5.31 9.53
CA VAL A 69 3.54 -6.27 8.73
C VAL A 69 2.20 -6.54 9.41
N TYR A 70 2.21 -6.81 10.72
CA TYR A 70 0.97 -6.98 11.48
C TYR A 70 0.11 -5.71 11.44
N TYR A 71 0.72 -4.54 11.61
CA TYR A 71 -0.01 -3.27 11.54
C TYR A 71 -0.61 -3.05 10.16
N ALA A 72 0.10 -3.39 9.09
CA ALA A 72 -0.42 -3.32 7.72
C ALA A 72 -1.64 -4.23 7.55
N THR A 73 -1.57 -5.48 8.02
CA THR A 73 -2.69 -6.43 7.96
C THR A 73 -3.88 -6.00 8.83
N MET A 74 -3.63 -5.37 9.98
CA MET A 74 -4.69 -4.77 10.82
C MET A 74 -5.41 -3.60 10.14
N MET A 75 -4.74 -2.88 9.23
CA MET A 75 -5.34 -1.78 8.49
C MET A 75 -6.05 -2.23 7.21
N ASP A 76 -5.90 -3.49 6.80
CA ASP A 76 -6.63 -4.03 5.66
C ASP A 76 -8.13 -4.09 5.99
N PRO A 77 -9.00 -3.39 5.22
CA PRO A 77 -10.42 -3.28 5.56
C PRO A 77 -11.16 -4.62 5.61
N HIS A 78 -10.73 -5.59 4.81
CA HIS A 78 -11.39 -6.91 4.79
C HIS A 78 -10.95 -7.73 6.01
N THR A 79 -9.64 -7.79 6.26
CA THR A 79 -9.07 -8.51 7.40
C THR A 79 -9.64 -7.96 8.71
N ALA A 80 -9.61 -6.65 8.90
CA ALA A 80 -10.10 -5.99 10.11
C ALA A 80 -11.62 -6.14 10.31
N ALA A 81 -12.38 -6.42 9.26
CA ALA A 81 -13.82 -6.65 9.35
C ALA A 81 -14.18 -8.08 9.76
N VAL A 82 -13.28 -9.05 9.56
CA VAL A 82 -13.57 -10.48 9.71
C VAL A 82 -12.81 -11.10 10.88
N LEU A 83 -11.63 -10.59 11.23
CA LEU A 83 -10.74 -11.18 12.23
C LEU A 83 -10.50 -10.24 13.42
N GLY A 84 -10.38 -10.83 14.61
CA GLY A 84 -9.85 -10.16 15.80
C GLY A 84 -8.33 -10.00 15.74
N ILE A 85 -7.78 -9.14 16.61
CA ILE A 85 -6.34 -8.81 16.61
C ILE A 85 -5.45 -10.07 16.76
N GLU A 86 -5.77 -10.97 17.70
CA GLU A 86 -5.00 -12.20 17.91
C GLU A 86 -5.06 -13.14 16.70
N GLU A 87 -6.21 -13.20 16.02
CA GLU A 87 -6.37 -13.99 14.79
C GLU A 87 -5.55 -13.41 13.63
N ILE A 88 -5.39 -12.09 13.58
CA ILE A 88 -4.54 -11.41 12.60
C ILE A 88 -3.06 -11.75 12.84
N TYR A 89 -2.59 -11.76 14.09
CA TYR A 89 -1.23 -12.21 14.41
C TYR A 89 -1.00 -13.65 13.94
N ALA A 90 -1.90 -14.56 14.31
CA ALA A 90 -1.83 -15.96 13.89
C ALA A 90 -1.83 -16.12 12.36
N LEU A 91 -2.72 -15.41 11.66
CA LEU A 91 -2.78 -15.42 10.19
C LEU A 91 -1.45 -14.97 9.57
N VAL A 92 -0.88 -13.86 10.05
CA VAL A 92 0.38 -13.34 9.50
C VAL A 92 1.53 -14.30 9.77
N ASP A 93 1.58 -14.91 10.95
CA ASP A 93 2.60 -15.90 11.30
C ASP A 93 2.49 -17.15 10.42
N ASP A 94 1.29 -17.66 10.21
CA ASP A 94 1.02 -18.80 9.33
C ASP A 94 1.40 -18.48 7.88
N LEU A 95 1.11 -17.27 7.40
CA LEU A 95 1.51 -16.82 6.06
C LEU A 95 3.03 -16.71 5.93
N ILE A 96 3.73 -16.17 6.92
CA ILE A 96 5.19 -16.06 6.90
C ILE A 96 5.82 -17.46 6.85
N ALA A 97 5.36 -18.37 7.73
CA ALA A 97 5.83 -19.75 7.77
C ALA A 97 5.57 -20.49 6.46
N SER A 98 4.37 -20.31 5.88
CA SER A 98 3.97 -20.97 4.63
C SER A 98 4.76 -20.51 3.41
N HIS A 99 5.15 -19.24 3.36
CA HIS A 99 5.95 -18.70 2.24
C HIS A 99 7.46 -18.91 2.44
N GLY A 100 7.94 -19.12 3.66
CA GLY A 100 9.30 -19.52 3.96
C GLY A 100 10.35 -18.64 3.26
N ASP A 101 11.26 -19.27 2.51
CA ASP A 101 12.38 -18.60 1.84
C ASP A 101 11.96 -17.66 0.68
N TRP A 102 10.69 -17.62 0.30
CA TRP A 102 10.18 -16.62 -0.65
C TRP A 102 10.09 -15.24 -0.02
N LEU A 103 10.07 -15.18 1.32
CA LEU A 103 10.09 -13.94 2.08
C LEU A 103 11.50 -13.60 2.56
N PRO A 104 11.83 -12.30 2.70
CA PRO A 104 13.09 -11.87 3.27
C PRO A 104 13.42 -12.53 4.62
N ALA A 105 14.69 -12.86 4.83
CA ALA A 105 15.16 -13.53 6.04
C ALA A 105 14.85 -12.78 7.36
N TRP A 106 14.69 -11.45 7.32
CA TRP A 106 14.36 -10.65 8.50
C TRP A 106 12.94 -10.90 9.02
N LEU A 107 12.02 -11.43 8.20
CA LEU A 107 10.66 -11.77 8.63
C LEU A 107 10.60 -13.05 9.49
N HIS A 108 11.64 -13.87 9.42
CA HIS A 108 11.74 -15.14 10.18
C HIS A 108 12.45 -14.98 11.52
N ARG A 109 12.84 -13.75 11.87
CA ARG A 109 13.51 -13.42 13.13
C ARG A 109 12.52 -13.09 14.24
#